data_AF-A0A847CSH0-F1
#
_entry.id   AF-A0A847CSH0-F1
#
_cell.length_a   1.000
_cell.length_b   1.000
_cell.length_c   1.000
_cell.angle_alpha   90.00
_cell.angle_beta   90.00
_cell.angle_gamma   90.00
#
_symmetry.space_group_name_H-M   'P 1'
#
loop_
_entity.id
_entity.type
_entity.pdbx_description
1 polymer ?
#
loop_
_entity_poly.entity_id
_entity_poly.type
_entity_poly.pdbx_seq_one_letter_code
_entity_poly.pdbx_strand_id
1 'polypeptide(L)'
;DLKGITPVVPCEERAEIVSHLRFVDEVIIDRSVDKTVAWRERPFDVIFKGDDWRGSAKGDRLEAEMASVGARVEYFPYTLHTSSTRLRSYIEQAEAASIG
;
A
#
# COMPACT_ATOMS: atom_id res chain seq x y z
N ASP A 1 -5.13 7.54 11.00
CA ASP A 1 -4.62 6.70 9.90
C ASP A 1 -4.68 7.48 8.59
N LEU A 2 -3.69 7.33 7.70
CA LEU A 2 -3.44 8.21 6.54
C LEU A 2 -4.58 8.28 5.50
N LYS A 3 -5.54 7.36 5.56
CA LYS A 3 -6.72 7.28 4.68
C LYS A 3 -8.05 7.61 5.37
N GLY A 4 -8.03 8.04 6.64
CA GLY A 4 -9.25 8.35 7.40
C GLY A 4 -10.13 7.14 7.73
N ILE A 5 -9.71 5.92 7.37
CA ILE A 5 -10.38 4.66 7.66
C ILE A 5 -9.49 3.87 8.60
N THR A 6 -10.02 3.45 9.74
CA THR A 6 -9.33 2.51 10.64
C THR A 6 -9.31 1.13 9.98
N PRO A 7 -8.14 0.56 9.68
CA PRO A 7 -8.03 -0.77 9.11
C PRO A 7 -8.54 -1.83 10.10
N VAL A 8 -9.19 -2.87 9.58
CA VAL A 8 -9.68 -4.01 10.38
C VAL A 8 -8.51 -4.76 11.02
N VAL A 9 -7.45 -5.01 10.27
CA VAL A 9 -6.23 -5.66 10.77
C VAL A 9 -5.29 -4.59 11.31
N PRO A 10 -4.87 -4.64 12.60
CA PRO A 10 -3.92 -3.70 13.20
C PRO A 10 -2.60 -3.55 12.44
N CYS A 11 -1.89 -2.44 12.66
CA CYS A 11 -0.68 -2.12 11.89
C CYS A 11 0.42 -3.19 12.03
N GLU A 12 0.67 -3.65 13.26
CA GLU A 12 1.70 -4.66 13.54
C GLU A 12 1.36 -6.00 12.89
N GLU A 13 0.10 -6.45 12.99
CA GLU A 13 -0.35 -7.69 12.35
C GLU A 13 -0.23 -7.62 10.82
N ARG A 14 -0.55 -6.46 10.20
CA ARG A 14 -0.33 -6.28 8.76
C ARG A 14 1.15 -6.37 8.39
N ALA A 15 2.03 -5.80 9.21
CA ALA A 15 3.47 -5.87 8.99
C ALA A 15 3.97 -7.32 9.08
N GLU A 16 3.49 -8.07 10.06
CA GLU A 16 3.79 -9.49 10.24
C GLU A 16 3.29 -10.34 9.06
N ILE A 17 2.07 -10.10 8.55
CA ILE A 17 1.57 -10.80 7.36
C ILE A 17 2.48 -10.55 6.15
N VAL A 18 2.92 -9.31 5.94
CA VAL A 18 3.77 -8.94 4.80
C VAL A 18 5.18 -9.53 4.96
N SER A 19 5.74 -9.57 6.17
CA SER A 19 7.09 -10.08 6.41
C SER A 19 7.23 -11.59 6.16
N HIS A 20 6.12 -12.34 6.17
CA HIS A 20 6.09 -13.77 5.86
C HIS A 20 5.94 -14.08 4.36
N LEU A 21 5.85 -13.06 3.49
CA LEU A 21 5.83 -13.30 2.04
C LEU A 21 7.23 -13.68 1.55
N ARG A 22 7.32 -14.76 0.77
CA ARG A 22 8.60 -15.33 0.28
C ARG A 22 9.52 -14.35 -0.47
N PHE A 23 8.99 -13.23 -0.94
CA PHE A 23 9.70 -12.25 -1.76
C PHE A 23 10.00 -10.95 -0.99
N VAL A 24 9.72 -10.91 0.32
CA VAL A 24 9.92 -9.73 1.17
C VAL A 24 11.16 -9.98 2.03
N ASP A 25 12.17 -9.14 1.87
CA ASP A 25 13.38 -9.18 2.70
C ASP A 25 13.19 -8.41 4.03
N GLU A 26 12.48 -7.29 4.00
CA GLU A 26 12.30 -6.38 5.13
C GLU A 26 10.95 -5.65 5.05
N VAL A 27 10.32 -5.42 6.20
CA VAL A 27 9.10 -4.59 6.31
C VAL A 27 9.37 -3.39 7.20
N ILE A 28 9.15 -2.19 6.66
CA ILE A 28 9.27 -0.93 7.39
C ILE A 28 7.90 -0.25 7.42
N ILE A 29 7.46 0.15 8.61
CA ILE A 29 6.22 0.91 8.78
C ILE A 29 6.47 2.36 8.35
N ASP A 30 6.04 2.69 7.14
CA ASP A 30 6.08 4.06 6.63
C ASP A 30 4.98 4.91 7.26
N ARG A 31 5.40 5.85 8.11
CA ARG A 31 4.52 6.78 8.82
C ARG A 31 4.35 8.12 8.08
N SER A 32 5.00 8.29 6.93
CA SER A 32 5.02 9.52 6.16
C SER A 32 4.22 9.42 4.86
N VAL A 33 3.58 10.53 4.51
CA VAL A 33 3.00 10.71 3.17
C VAL A 33 4.10 11.03 2.15
N ASP A 34 5.10 11.79 2.58
CA ASP A 34 6.27 12.15 1.79
C ASP A 34 7.21 10.94 1.71
N LYS A 35 7.35 10.37 0.51
CA LYS A 35 8.16 9.17 0.27
C LYS A 35 9.66 9.45 0.24
N THR A 36 10.07 10.71 0.17
CA THR A 36 11.48 11.08 0.35
C THR A 36 11.94 10.85 1.80
N VAL A 37 11.02 10.87 2.78
CA VAL A 37 11.33 10.46 4.17
C VAL A 37 11.69 8.99 4.22
N ALA A 38 10.85 8.11 3.65
CA ALA A 38 11.12 6.69 3.58
C ALA A 38 12.43 6.38 2.86
N TRP A 39 12.72 7.09 1.76
CA TRP A 39 13.99 6.94 1.03
C TRP A 39 15.21 7.39 1.85
N ARG A 40 15.11 8.47 2.63
CA ARG A 40 16.21 8.92 3.52
C ARG A 40 16.53 7.91 4.62
N GLU A 41 15.50 7.25 5.15
CA GLU A 41 15.66 6.22 6.18
C GLU A 41 16.20 4.91 5.58
N ARG A 42 15.70 4.54 4.41
CA ARG A 42 16.10 3.32 3.70
C ARG A 42 16.21 3.62 2.20
N PRO A 43 17.40 3.94 1.68
CA PRO A 43 17.57 4.24 0.26
C PRO A 43 17.22 3.04 -0.61
N PHE A 44 16.52 3.31 -1.71
CA PHE A 44 16.13 2.33 -2.73
C PHE A 44 16.19 2.95 -4.12
N ASP A 45 16.36 2.11 -5.15
CA ASP A 45 16.44 2.56 -6.55
C ASP A 45 15.06 2.64 -7.23
N VAL A 46 14.11 1.81 -6.78
CA VAL A 46 12.79 1.66 -7.40
C VAL A 46 11.69 1.58 -6.35
N ILE A 47 10.60 2.33 -6.55
CA ILE A 47 9.35 2.16 -5.82
C ILE A 47 8.25 1.64 -6.75
N PHE A 48 7.50 0.65 -6.29
CA PHE A 48 6.42 0.05 -7.06
C PHE A 48 5.04 0.61 -6.69
N LYS A 49 4.19 0.86 -7.68
CA LYS A 49 2.79 1.28 -7.51
C LYS A 49 1.86 0.59 -8.49
N GLY A 50 0.56 0.60 -8.19
CA GLY A 50 -0.46 0.24 -9.16
C GLY A 50 -0.56 1.32 -10.25
N ASP A 51 -0.87 0.91 -11.47
CA ASP A 51 -1.07 1.82 -12.61
C ASP A 51 -2.26 2.78 -12.44
N ASP A 52 -3.11 2.56 -11.43
CA ASP A 52 -4.15 3.50 -10.98
C ASP A 52 -3.59 4.86 -10.52
N TRP A 53 -2.28 4.95 -10.25
CA TRP A 53 -1.59 6.20 -9.92
C TRP A 53 -1.07 6.94 -11.14
N ARG A 54 -0.85 6.25 -12.27
CA ARG A 54 -0.19 6.80 -13.45
C ARG A 54 -1.03 7.93 -14.06
N GLY A 55 -0.41 9.09 -14.30
CA GLY A 55 -1.08 10.27 -14.87
C GLY A 55 -2.06 10.97 -13.93
N SER A 56 -2.09 10.58 -12.64
CA SER A 56 -2.79 11.33 -11.61
C SER A 56 -1.85 12.36 -10.98
N ALA A 57 -2.39 13.45 -10.41
CA ALA A 57 -1.59 14.45 -9.70
C ALA A 57 -0.75 13.85 -8.54
N LYS A 58 -1.19 12.72 -7.96
CA LYS A 58 -0.42 12.00 -6.93
C LYS A 58 0.73 11.20 -7.54
N GLY A 59 0.51 10.58 -8.69
CA GLY A 59 1.53 9.88 -9.46
C GLY A 59 2.61 10.83 -9.93
N ASP A 60 2.24 11.92 -10.59
CA ASP A 60 3.17 12.92 -11.12
C ASP A 60 4.07 13.49 -10.00
N ARG A 61 3.46 13.76 -8.84
CA ARG A 61 4.20 14.21 -7.66
C ARG A 61 5.18 13.14 -7.16
N LEU A 62 4.75 11.88 -7.06
CA LEU A 62 5.60 10.78 -6.62
C LEU A 62 6.78 10.60 -7.59
N GLU A 63 6.53 10.66 -8.89
CA GLU A 63 7.57 10.55 -9.92
C GLU A 63 8.62 11.65 -9.77
N ALA A 64 8.19 12.90 -9.57
CA ALA A 64 9.10 14.03 -9.33
C ALA A 64 9.90 13.87 -8.03
N GLU A 65 9.25 13.46 -6.93
CA GLU A 65 9.90 13.23 -5.64
C GLU A 65 10.96 12.12 -5.73
N MET A 66 10.66 11.00 -6.39
CA MET A 66 11.60 9.89 -6.57
C MET A 66 12.75 10.27 -7.50
N ALA A 67 12.46 10.96 -8.62
CA ALA A 67 13.50 11.42 -9.54
C ALA A 67 14.49 12.37 -8.85
N SER A 68 14.02 13.21 -7.91
CA SER A 68 14.89 14.13 -7.16
C SER A 68 15.95 13.44 -6.29
N VAL A 69 15.74 12.17 -5.92
CA VAL A 69 16.67 11.36 -5.13
C VAL A 69 17.34 10.25 -5.96
N GLY A 70 17.17 10.26 -7.28
CA GLY A 70 17.73 9.26 -8.19
C GLY A 70 16.97 7.93 -8.25
N ALA A 71 15.81 7.83 -7.61
CA ALA A 71 14.93 6.67 -7.67
C ALA A 71 13.89 6.80 -8.79
N ARG A 72 13.29 5.68 -9.20
CA ARG A 72 12.21 5.65 -10.21
C ARG A 72 10.95 4.97 -9.71
N VAL A 73 9.82 5.33 -10.31
CA VAL A 73 8.52 4.67 -10.07
C VAL A 73 8.28 3.64 -11.16
N GLU A 74 8.04 2.39 -10.77
CA GLU A 74 7.61 1.32 -11.66
C GLU A 74 6.16 0.96 -11.36
N TYR A 75 5.35 0.82 -12.41
CA TYR A 75 3.92 0.56 -12.26
C TYR A 75 3.56 -0.87 -12.66
N PHE A 76 2.77 -1.53 -11.81
CA PHE A 76 2.17 -2.82 -12.11
C PHE A 76 0.68 -2.67 -12.44
N PRO A 77 0.13 -3.53 -13.31
CA PRO A 77 -1.30 -3.58 -13.57
C PRO A 77 -2.06 -3.76 -12.25
N TYR A 78 -3.02 -2.88 -11.98
CA TYR A 78 -3.82 -2.96 -10.76
C TYR A 78 -4.65 -4.26 -10.74
N THR A 79 -4.42 -5.10 -9.74
CA THR A 79 -5.16 -6.37 -9.58
C THR A 79 -6.56 -6.11 -9.02
N LEU A 80 -7.59 -6.37 -9.84
CA LEU A 80 -9.00 -6.09 -9.52
C LEU A 80 -9.73 -7.18 -8.71
N HIS A 81 -9.13 -8.36 -8.55
CA HIS A 81 -9.87 -9.54 -8.10
C HIS A 81 -10.21 -9.53 -6.60
N THR A 82 -9.26 -9.19 -5.74
CA THR A 82 -9.43 -9.22 -4.28
C THR A 82 -9.11 -7.87 -3.68
N SER A 83 -10.07 -7.28 -2.97
CA SER A 83 -9.89 -6.00 -2.28
C SER A 83 -10.44 -6.06 -0.85
N SER A 84 -9.86 -5.30 0.06
CA SER A 84 -10.32 -5.23 1.46
C SER A 84 -11.74 -4.68 1.61
N THR A 85 -12.19 -3.88 0.65
CA THR A 85 -13.59 -3.44 0.56
C THR A 85 -14.52 -4.61 0.22
N ARG A 86 -14.16 -5.44 -0.77
CA ARG A 86 -14.95 -6.62 -1.14
C ARG A 86 -14.98 -7.66 -0.02
N LEU A 87 -13.83 -7.91 0.62
CA LEU A 87 -13.75 -8.85 1.75
C LEU A 87 -14.62 -8.41 2.94
N ARG A 88 -14.58 -7.13 3.32
CA ARG A 88 -15.46 -6.61 4.38
C ARG A 88 -16.93 -6.80 4.05
N SER A 89 -17.34 -6.42 2.84
CA SER A 89 -18.74 -6.57 2.42
C SER A 89 -19.20 -8.03 2.43
N TYR A 90 -18.33 -8.97 2.06
CA TYR A 90 -18.65 -10.41 2.12
C TYR A 90 -18.82 -10.91 3.56
N ILE A 91 -17.95 -10.49 4.48
CA ILE A 91 -18.04 -10.85 5.91
C ILE A 91 -19.33 -10.28 6.52
N GLU A 92 -19.62 -9.00 6.30
CA GLU A 92 -20.84 -8.35 6.79
C GLU A 92 -22.12 -9.07 6.30
N GLN A 93 -22.14 -9.50 5.03
CA GLN A 93 -23.26 -10.26 4.46
C GLN A 93 -23.37 -11.67 5.08
N ALA A 94 -22.24 -12.35 5.30
CA ALA A 94 -22.23 -13.68 5.89
C ALA A 94 -22.69 -13.68 7.36
N GLU A 95 -22.31 -12.67 8.14
CA GLU A 95 -22.80 -12.46 9.51
C GLU A 95 -24.30 -12.17 9.53
N ALA A 96 -24.79 -11.29 8.65
CA ALA A 96 -26.22 -10.99 8.56
C ALA A 96 -27.07 -12.23 8.21
N ALA A 97 -26.56 -13.10 7.33
CA ALA A 97 -27.24 -14.33 6.92
C ALA A 97 -27.20 -15.46 7.96
N SER A 98 -26.33 -15.38 8.97
CA SER A 98 -26.23 -16.38 10.05
C SER A 98 -27.02 -16.01 11.31
N ILE A 99 -27.53 -14.78 11.37
CA ILE A 99 -28.35 -14.26 12.49
C ILE A 99 -29.86 -14.26 12.15
N GLY A 100 -30.23 -14.51 10.88
CA GLY A 100 -31.62 -14.65 10.41
C GLY A 100 -32.01 -16.08 10.11
#